data_AF-A0A1J7CD63-F1
#
_entry.id   AF-A0A1J7CD63-F1
#
_cell.length_a   1.000
_cell.length_b   1.000
_cell.length_c   1.000
_cell.angle_alpha   90.00
_cell.angle_beta   90.00
_cell.angle_gamma   90.00
#
_symmetry.space_group_name_H-M   'P 1'
#
loop_
_entity.id
_entity.type
_entity.pdbx_description
1 polymer ?
#
loop_
_entity_poly.entity_id
_entity_poly.type
_entity_poly.pdbx_seq_one_letter_code
_entity_poly.pdbx_strand_id
1 'polypeptide(L)'
;MEGAGERITFSAVARKAGVSTWLTYRPGIREYIDDARLRQQTALRPHTRSGGPTAATLRTDLEHARTTITALRAERDELRTALRHQLGRQLDEASRPDLTVRVDDLTARNQQLADQLKQATEHNTALEARVRALEEDLTAARTSLRRMIRTENRLR
;
A
#
# COMPACT_ATOMS: atom_id res chain seq x y z
N MET A 1 -31.68 0.35 56.65
CA MET A 1 -30.58 -0.64 56.57
C MET A 1 -29.31 0.04 56.07
N GLU A 2 -29.34 0.75 54.94
CA GLU A 2 -28.17 1.54 54.48
C GLU A 2 -27.80 2.70 55.43
N GLY A 3 -28.77 3.42 56.01
CA GLY A 3 -28.50 4.52 56.95
C GLY A 3 -28.37 4.13 58.43
N ALA A 4 -28.53 2.85 58.79
CA ALA A 4 -28.62 2.40 60.20
C ALA A 4 -27.40 1.60 60.69
N GLY A 5 -26.36 1.44 59.85
CA GLY A 5 -25.13 0.72 60.21
C GLY A 5 -25.26 -0.81 60.33
N GLU A 6 -26.45 -1.38 60.11
CA GLU A 6 -26.70 -2.81 60.21
C GLU A 6 -26.22 -3.56 58.94
N ARG A 7 -25.62 -4.73 59.10
CA ARG A 7 -25.07 -5.51 57.98
C ARG A 7 -26.18 -6.05 57.08
N ILE A 8 -26.14 -5.70 55.80
CA ILE A 8 -27.14 -6.13 54.82
C ILE A 8 -26.95 -7.63 54.54
N THR A 9 -27.92 -8.44 54.98
CA THR A 9 -28.01 -9.89 54.76
C THR A 9 -29.44 -10.28 54.44
N PHE A 10 -29.65 -11.38 53.71
CA PHE A 10 -30.98 -11.87 53.33
C PHE A 10 -31.93 -12.03 54.52
N SER A 11 -31.44 -12.58 55.63
CA SER A 11 -32.22 -12.75 56.87
C SER A 11 -32.51 -11.42 57.57
N ALA A 12 -31.58 -10.47 57.54
CA ALA A 12 -31.81 -9.13 58.09
C ALA A 12 -32.88 -8.36 57.28
N VAL A 13 -32.84 -8.48 55.95
CA VAL A 13 -33.83 -7.88 55.05
C VAL A 13 -35.21 -8.50 55.27
N ALA A 14 -35.29 -9.84 55.33
CA ALA A 14 -36.55 -10.56 55.59
C ALA A 14 -37.20 -10.13 56.92
N ARG A 15 -36.39 -10.09 57.99
CA ARG A 15 -36.85 -9.68 59.33
C ARG A 15 -37.34 -8.23 59.36
N LYS A 16 -36.64 -7.32 58.69
CA LYS A 16 -36.98 -5.89 58.68
C LYS A 16 -38.22 -5.59 57.85
N ALA A 17 -38.40 -6.30 56.75
CA ALA A 17 -39.55 -6.16 55.87
C ALA A 17 -40.78 -6.98 56.33
N GLY A 18 -40.64 -7.80 57.39
CA GLY A 18 -41.73 -8.66 57.87
C GLY A 18 -42.13 -9.76 56.89
N VAL A 19 -41.22 -10.16 56.00
CA VAL A 19 -41.48 -11.16 54.94
C VAL A 19 -40.73 -12.46 55.22
N SER A 20 -41.19 -13.56 54.60
CA SER A 20 -40.48 -14.83 54.71
C SER A 20 -39.11 -14.76 54.03
N THR A 21 -38.12 -15.44 54.62
CA THR A 21 -36.75 -15.50 54.08
C THR A 21 -36.73 -16.03 52.64
N TRP A 22 -37.64 -16.94 52.28
CA TRP A 22 -37.76 -17.47 50.91
C TRP A 22 -38.05 -16.39 49.87
N LEU A 23 -38.83 -15.35 50.22
CA LEU A 23 -39.13 -14.24 49.30
C LEU A 23 -37.88 -13.41 48.97
N THR A 24 -36.91 -13.33 49.88
CA THR A 24 -35.65 -12.61 49.63
C THR A 24 -34.71 -13.34 48.66
N TYR A 25 -34.94 -14.62 48.41
CA TYR A 25 -34.20 -15.42 47.43
C TYR A 25 -34.88 -15.51 46.06
N ARG A 26 -36.04 -14.86 45.87
CA ARG A 26 -36.69 -14.83 44.55
C ARG A 26 -35.86 -14.02 43.55
N PRO A 27 -35.86 -14.44 42.26
CA PRO A 27 -35.29 -13.65 41.17
C PRO A 27 -35.91 -12.25 41.15
N GLY A 28 -35.10 -11.23 40.92
CA GLY A 28 -35.41 -9.82 41.04
C GLY A 28 -35.02 -9.23 42.38
N ILE A 29 -35.42 -9.84 43.50
CA ILE A 29 -35.15 -9.29 44.86
C ILE A 29 -33.75 -9.63 45.32
N ARG A 30 -33.26 -10.83 44.97
CA ARG A 30 -31.94 -11.29 45.37
C ARG A 30 -30.83 -10.37 44.86
N GLU A 31 -30.94 -9.96 43.60
CA GLU A 31 -29.98 -9.11 42.90
C GLU A 31 -29.88 -7.75 43.58
N TYR A 32 -31.00 -7.14 43.99
CA TYR A 32 -30.98 -5.88 44.73
C TYR A 32 -30.32 -6.01 46.11
N ILE A 33 -30.51 -7.13 46.81
CA ILE A 33 -29.87 -7.38 48.11
C ILE A 33 -28.36 -7.59 47.94
N ASP A 34 -27.96 -8.34 46.91
CA ASP A 34 -26.56 -8.58 46.59
C ASP A 34 -25.86 -7.25 46.16
N ASP A 35 -26.51 -6.41 45.36
CA ASP A 35 -26.00 -5.09 44.95
C ASP A 35 -25.89 -4.12 46.13
N ALA A 36 -26.87 -4.10 47.04
CA ALA A 36 -26.81 -3.28 48.25
C ALA A 36 -25.69 -3.75 49.18
N ARG A 37 -25.50 -5.07 49.30
CA ARG A 37 -24.40 -5.66 50.08
C ARG A 37 -23.03 -5.34 49.48
N LEU A 38 -22.90 -5.31 48.15
CA LEU A 38 -21.67 -4.90 47.47
C LEU A 38 -21.36 -3.43 47.75
N ARG A 39 -22.34 -2.54 47.63
CA ARG A 39 -22.19 -1.11 47.93
C ARG A 39 -21.79 -0.85 49.38
N GLN A 40 -22.35 -1.59 50.34
CA GLN A 40 -21.96 -1.48 51.75
C GLN A 40 -20.49 -1.91 51.98
N GLN A 41 -20.01 -2.95 51.30
CA GLN A 41 -18.61 -3.38 51.41
C GLN A 41 -17.63 -2.36 50.82
N THR A 42 -17.97 -1.76 49.68
CA THR A 42 -17.16 -0.70 49.05
C THR A 42 -17.09 0.54 49.94
N ALA A 43 -18.20 0.92 50.57
CA ALA A 43 -18.26 2.07 51.48
C ALA A 43 -17.52 1.84 52.81
N LEU A 44 -17.51 0.61 53.33
CA LEU A 44 -16.81 0.25 54.57
C LEU A 44 -15.29 0.07 54.38
N ARG A 45 -14.79 0.06 53.14
CA ARG A 45 -13.36 -0.02 52.88
C ARG A 45 -12.73 1.34 53.23
N PRO A 46 -11.90 1.43 54.29
CA PRO A 46 -11.29 2.71 54.64
C PRO A 46 -10.49 3.19 53.44
N HIS A 47 -10.81 4.39 52.97
CA HIS A 47 -9.98 5.08 52.00
C HIS A 47 -8.67 5.44 52.71
N THR A 48 -7.71 4.51 52.70
CA THR A 48 -6.33 4.82 53.05
C THR A 48 -5.88 5.85 52.02
N ARG A 49 -5.95 7.12 52.40
CA ARG A 49 -5.25 8.22 51.74
C ARG A 49 -3.76 7.97 51.94
N SER A 50 -3.22 7.07 51.12
CA SER A 50 -1.79 6.94 50.92
C SER A 50 -1.31 8.30 50.42
N GLY A 51 -0.31 8.86 51.12
CA GLY A 51 0.30 10.13 50.76
C GLY A 51 0.74 10.16 49.31
N GLY A 52 0.80 11.38 48.76
CA GLY A 52 1.25 11.62 47.39
C GLY A 52 2.60 10.97 47.08
N PRO A 53 2.92 10.79 45.80
CA PRO A 53 4.10 10.04 45.39
C PRO A 53 5.35 10.62 46.04
N THR A 54 6.14 9.76 46.68
CA THR A 54 7.40 10.18 47.31
C THR A 54 8.44 10.46 46.22
N ALA A 55 9.44 11.29 46.52
CA ALA A 55 10.52 11.62 45.58
C ALA A 55 11.26 10.36 45.04
N ALA A 56 11.33 9.29 45.85
CA ALA A 56 11.88 8.01 45.43
C ALA A 56 11.01 7.32 44.37
N THR A 57 9.68 7.29 44.56
CA THR A 57 8.73 6.71 43.60
C THR A 57 8.71 7.49 42.28
N LEU A 58 8.76 8.82 42.33
CA LEU A 58 8.83 9.64 41.11
C LEU A 58 10.12 9.40 40.33
N ARG A 59 11.24 9.15 41.02
CA ARG A 59 12.52 8.86 40.38
C ARG A 59 12.51 7.49 39.70
N THR A 60 11.95 6.47 40.33
CA THR A 60 11.80 5.15 39.71
C THR A 60 10.87 5.20 38.50
N ASP A 61 9.77 5.94 38.59
CA ASP A 61 8.83 6.09 37.47
C ASP A 61 9.47 6.85 36.30
N LEU A 62 10.30 7.85 36.59
CA LEU A 62 11.05 8.61 35.58
C LEU A 62 12.10 7.72 34.89
N GLU A 63 12.85 6.92 35.65
CA GLU A 63 13.80 5.96 35.10
C GLU A 63 13.10 4.89 34.24
N HIS A 64 11.92 4.41 34.68
CA HIS A 64 11.09 3.49 33.91
C HIS A 64 10.55 4.14 32.62
N ALA A 65 10.10 5.40 32.68
CA ALA A 65 9.65 6.12 31.50
C ALA A 65 10.80 6.36 30.50
N ARG A 66 12.01 6.68 30.99
CA ARG A 66 13.20 6.86 30.14
C ARG A 66 13.57 5.57 29.42
N THR A 67 13.62 4.45 30.14
CA THR A 67 13.93 3.14 29.55
C THR A 67 12.89 2.71 28.53
N THR A 68 11.60 2.93 28.82
CA THR A 68 10.51 2.67 27.87
C THR A 68 10.63 3.54 26.62
N ILE A 69 10.91 4.84 26.76
CA ILE A 69 11.13 5.73 25.61
C ILE A 69 12.32 5.28 24.76
N THR A 70 13.41 4.83 25.38
CA THR A 70 14.56 4.33 24.63
C THR A 70 14.24 3.05 23.86
N ALA A 71 13.50 2.12 24.47
CA ALA A 71 13.07 0.88 23.81
C ALA A 71 12.14 1.17 22.63
N LEU A 72 11.11 2.00 22.83
CA LEU A 72 10.17 2.39 21.77
C LEU A 72 10.86 3.12 20.62
N ARG A 73 11.89 3.94 20.90
CA ARG A 73 12.67 4.58 19.84
C ARG A 73 13.46 3.57 19.03
N ALA A 74 14.08 2.59 19.68
CA ALA A 74 14.82 1.52 19.01
C ALA A 74 13.90 0.68 18.12
N GLU A 75 12.74 0.25 18.64
CA GLU A 75 11.73 -0.48 17.87
C GLU A 75 11.23 0.33 16.67
N ARG A 76 10.95 1.63 16.87
CA ARG A 76 10.53 2.52 15.78
C ARG A 76 11.61 2.64 14.70
N ASP A 77 12.89 2.70 15.08
CA ASP A 77 13.98 2.79 14.12
C ASP A 77 14.22 1.46 13.38
N GLU A 78 14.05 0.33 14.05
CA GLU A 78 14.07 -1.01 13.45
C GLU A 78 12.93 -1.19 12.44
N LEU A 79 11.69 -0.90 12.85
CA LEU A 79 10.52 -0.96 11.97
C LEU A 79 10.64 -0.03 10.77
N ARG A 80 11.16 1.19 10.99
CA ARG A 80 11.41 2.14 9.89
C ARG A 80 12.44 1.61 8.90
N THR A 81 13.48 0.95 9.39
CA THR A 81 14.53 0.37 8.56
C THR A 81 14.00 -0.82 7.77
N ALA A 82 13.24 -1.71 8.42
CA ALA A 82 12.57 -2.84 7.78
C ALA A 82 11.59 -2.37 6.69
N LEU A 83 10.76 -1.36 6.99
CA LEU A 83 9.81 -0.79 6.03
C LEU A 83 10.52 -0.17 4.83
N ARG A 84 11.59 0.61 5.04
CA ARG A 84 12.40 1.16 3.94
C ARG A 84 12.97 0.07 3.06
N HIS A 85 13.49 -1.00 3.65
CA HIS A 85 14.07 -2.12 2.90
C HIS A 85 13.00 -2.88 2.10
N GLN A 86 11.82 -3.10 2.70
CA GLN A 86 10.69 -3.72 2.02
C GLN A 86 10.18 -2.86 0.86
N LEU A 87 10.00 -1.55 1.07
CA LEU A 87 9.57 -0.63 0.01
C LEU A 87 10.60 -0.52 -1.10
N GLY A 88 11.90 -0.52 -0.77
CA GLY A 88 12.98 -0.56 -1.76
C GLY A 88 12.89 -1.82 -2.64
N ARG A 89 12.73 -2.99 -2.03
CA ARG A 89 12.55 -4.24 -2.77
C ARG A 89 11.29 -4.25 -3.64
N GLN A 90 10.17 -3.76 -3.11
CA GLN A 90 8.92 -3.67 -3.88
C GLN A 90 9.05 -2.71 -5.08
N LEU A 91 9.76 -1.60 -4.92
CA LEU A 91 10.00 -0.66 -6.01
C LEU A 91 10.91 -1.25 -7.08
N ASP A 92 11.97 -1.95 -6.67
CA ASP A 92 12.89 -2.65 -7.56
C ASP A 92 12.17 -3.77 -8.33
N GLU A 93 11.32 -4.55 -7.64
CA GLU A 93 10.54 -5.64 -8.22
C GLU A 93 9.46 -5.14 -9.18
N ALA A 94 8.80 -4.01 -8.87
CA ALA A 94 7.81 -3.43 -9.76
C ALA A 94 8.44 -2.75 -10.99
N SER A 95 9.59 -2.09 -10.83
CA SER A 95 10.17 -1.25 -11.89
C SER A 95 11.07 -2.03 -12.86
N ARG A 96 11.83 -3.01 -12.37
CA ARG A 96 12.81 -3.72 -13.21
C ARG A 96 12.20 -4.55 -14.34
N PRO A 97 11.21 -5.44 -14.11
CA PRO A 97 10.69 -6.30 -15.17
C PRO A 97 9.97 -5.49 -16.26
N ASP A 98 9.20 -4.47 -15.85
CA ASP A 98 8.46 -3.62 -16.80
C ASP A 98 9.40 -2.80 -17.69
N LEU A 99 10.47 -2.23 -17.10
CA LEU A 99 11.50 -1.53 -17.86
C LEU A 99 12.25 -2.47 -18.83
N THR A 100 12.58 -3.70 -18.42
CA THR A 100 13.24 -4.66 -19.32
C THR A 100 12.34 -5.04 -20.50
N VAL A 101 11.06 -5.36 -20.23
CA VAL A 101 10.09 -5.68 -21.29
C VAL A 101 9.91 -4.51 -22.24
N ARG A 102 9.88 -3.28 -21.72
CA ARG A 102 9.76 -2.08 -22.55
C ARG A 102 11.01 -1.82 -23.39
N VAL A 103 12.20 -2.05 -22.84
CA VAL A 103 13.46 -1.94 -23.60
C VAL A 103 13.50 -2.98 -24.71
N ASP A 104 13.09 -4.22 -24.44
CA ASP A 104 13.06 -5.29 -25.44
C ASP A 104 12.07 -4.98 -26.56
N ASP A 105 10.86 -4.51 -26.23
CA ASP A 105 9.85 -4.06 -27.20
C ASP A 105 10.34 -2.89 -28.05
N LEU A 106 10.98 -1.88 -27.44
CA LEU A 106 11.56 -0.75 -28.18
C LEU A 106 12.73 -1.19 -29.07
N THR A 107 13.55 -2.13 -28.61
CA THR A 107 14.67 -2.67 -29.39
C THR A 107 14.16 -3.45 -30.60
N ALA A 108 13.13 -4.29 -30.42
CA ALA A 108 12.50 -5.02 -31.51
C ALA A 108 11.87 -4.07 -32.54
N ARG A 109 11.16 -3.03 -32.10
CA ARG A 109 10.58 -2.01 -32.98
C ARG A 109 11.64 -1.22 -33.74
N ASN A 110 12.73 -0.83 -33.08
CA ASN A 110 13.84 -0.14 -33.73
C ASN A 110 14.49 -1.02 -34.80
N GLN A 111 14.69 -2.31 -34.52
CA GLN A 111 15.23 -3.24 -35.50
C GLN A 111 14.29 -3.38 -36.70
N GLN A 112 12.98 -3.55 -36.46
CA GLN A 112 11.98 -3.62 -37.52
C GLN A 112 11.97 -2.35 -38.38
N LEU A 113 12.00 -1.17 -37.77
CA LEU A 113 12.05 0.10 -38.50
C LEU A 113 13.35 0.26 -39.30
N ALA A 114 14.48 -0.17 -38.76
CA ALA A 114 15.76 -0.16 -39.46
C ALA A 114 15.74 -1.08 -40.70
N ASP A 115 15.17 -2.28 -40.57
CA ASP A 115 15.02 -3.22 -41.67
C ASP A 115 14.06 -2.68 -42.75
N GLN A 116 12.95 -2.07 -42.34
CA GLN A 116 12.01 -1.40 -43.26
C GLN A 116 12.65 -0.23 -44.00
N LEU A 117 13.43 0.60 -43.30
CA LEU A 117 14.18 1.70 -43.92
C LEU A 117 15.17 1.16 -44.95
N LYS A 118 15.93 0.12 -44.59
CA LYS A 118 16.88 -0.52 -45.50
C LYS A 118 16.17 -1.03 -46.76
N GLN A 119 15.08 -1.78 -46.61
CA GLN A 119 14.29 -2.28 -47.74
C GLN A 119 13.75 -1.15 -48.61
N ALA A 120 13.22 -0.09 -48.00
CA ALA A 120 12.71 1.06 -48.73
C ALA A 120 13.83 1.78 -49.51
N THR A 121 15.02 1.92 -48.93
CA THR A 121 16.18 2.51 -49.62
C THR A 121 16.69 1.65 -50.77
N GLU A 122 16.75 0.33 -50.61
CA GLU A 122 17.12 -0.62 -51.66
C GLU A 122 16.09 -0.59 -52.81
N HIS A 123 14.81 -0.53 -52.48
CA HIS A 123 13.76 -0.42 -53.49
C HIS A 123 13.84 0.91 -54.24
N ASN A 124 14.09 2.02 -53.54
CA ASN A 124 14.22 3.33 -54.16
C ASN A 124 15.42 3.39 -55.10
N THR A 125 16.59 2.92 -54.66
CA THR A 125 17.79 2.87 -55.52
C THR A 125 17.59 1.99 -56.76
N ALA A 126 16.87 0.86 -56.64
CA ALA A 126 16.50 0.02 -57.77
C ALA A 126 15.54 0.72 -58.74
N LEU A 127 14.55 1.46 -58.23
CA LEU A 127 13.63 2.24 -59.06
C LEU A 127 14.36 3.38 -59.78
N GLU A 128 15.23 4.12 -59.09
CA GLU A 128 16.06 5.17 -59.70
C GLU A 128 16.94 4.62 -60.82
N ALA A 129 17.59 3.47 -60.61
CA ALA A 129 18.38 2.81 -61.64
C ALA A 129 17.53 2.42 -62.85
N ARG A 130 16.31 1.91 -62.63
CA ARG A 130 15.39 1.54 -63.71
C ARG A 130 14.86 2.74 -64.47
N VAL A 131 14.57 3.86 -63.79
CA VAL A 131 14.20 5.11 -64.44
C VAL A 131 15.32 5.59 -65.36
N ARG A 132 16.57 5.63 -64.87
CA ARG A 132 17.73 6.01 -65.69
C ARG A 132 17.89 5.13 -66.92
N ALA A 133 17.81 3.80 -66.76
CA ALA A 133 17.91 2.87 -67.89
C ALA A 133 16.81 3.11 -68.95
N LEU A 134 15.56 3.33 -68.52
CA LEU A 134 14.46 3.63 -69.44
C LEU A 134 14.62 4.99 -70.13
N GLU A 135 15.16 5.99 -69.44
CA GLU A 135 15.49 7.28 -70.02
C GLU A 135 16.58 7.14 -71.09
N GLU A 136 17.65 6.38 -70.80
CA GLU A 136 18.71 6.06 -71.75
C GLU A 136 18.16 5.34 -73.00
N ASP A 137 17.35 4.30 -72.82
CA ASP A 137 16.69 3.58 -73.92
C ASP A 137 15.81 4.49 -74.78
N LEU A 138 15.04 5.38 -74.14
CA LEU A 138 14.17 6.34 -74.83
C LEU A 138 15.00 7.37 -75.61
N THR A 139 16.13 7.85 -75.06
CA THR A 139 17.05 8.71 -75.81
C THR A 139 17.66 7.97 -77.00
N ALA A 140 18.09 6.72 -76.82
CA ALA A 140 18.64 5.89 -77.88
C ALA A 140 17.62 5.66 -79.01
N ALA A 141 16.39 5.27 -78.66
CA ALA A 141 15.28 5.09 -79.62
C ALA A 141 14.99 6.38 -80.40
N ARG A 142 14.91 7.54 -79.71
CA ARG A 142 14.71 8.84 -80.36
C ARG A 142 15.85 9.19 -81.32
N THR A 143 17.11 8.93 -80.94
CA THR A 143 18.24 9.22 -81.84
C THR A 143 18.28 8.28 -83.05
N SER A 144 17.90 7.02 -82.88
CA SER A 144 17.78 6.04 -83.97
C SER A 144 16.69 6.46 -84.97
N LEU A 145 15.50 6.81 -84.47
CA LEU A 145 14.39 7.30 -85.28
C LEU A 145 14.77 8.55 -86.09
N ARG A 146 15.44 9.53 -85.47
CA ARG A 146 15.93 10.73 -86.18
C ARG A 146 16.95 10.39 -87.28
N ARG A 147 17.81 9.40 -87.05
CA ARG A 147 18.77 8.93 -88.06
C ARG A 147 18.04 8.26 -89.22
N MET A 148 17.10 7.35 -88.93
CA MET A 148 16.29 6.65 -89.94
C MET A 148 15.49 7.63 -90.83
N ILE A 149 14.81 8.61 -90.21
CA ILE A 149 14.08 9.65 -90.97
C ILE A 149 15.03 10.44 -91.86
N ARG A 150 16.23 10.79 -91.36
CA ARG A 150 17.22 11.53 -92.15
C ARG A 150 17.79 10.71 -93.31
N THR A 151 17.98 9.41 -93.14
CA THR A 151 18.42 8.52 -94.24
C THR A 151 17.34 8.34 -95.29
N GLU A 152 16.08 8.19 -94.88
CA GLU A 152 14.96 8.01 -95.80
C GLU A 152 14.69 9.28 -96.63
N ASN A 153 14.76 10.47 -96.01
CA ASN A 153 14.66 11.75 -96.72
C ASN A 153 15.82 12.04 -97.67
N ARG A 154 16.95 11.32 -97.58
CA ARG A 154 18.08 11.45 -98.53
C ARG A 154 18.01 10.48 -99.70
N LEU A 155 17.21 9.41 -99.58
CA LEU A 155 17.02 8.39 -100.60
C LEU A 155 15.82 8.70 -101.53
N ARG A 156 14.97 9.66 -101.14
CA ARG A 156 13.96 10.29 -101.99
C ARG A 156 14.52 11.55 -102.65
#